data_AF-A0A1V5H6D0-F1
#
_entry.id   AF-A0A1V5H6D0-F1
#
_cell.length_a   1.000
_cell.length_b   1.000
_cell.length_c   1.000
_cell.angle_alpha   90.00
_cell.angle_beta   90.00
_cell.angle_gamma   90.00
#
_symmetry.space_group_name_H-M   'P 1'
#
loop_
_entity.id
_entity.type
_entity.pdbx_description
1 polymer ?
#
loop_
_entity_poly.entity_id
_entity_poly.type
_entity_poly.pdbx_seq_one_letter_code
_entity_poly.pdbx_strand_id
1 'polypeptide(L)'
;MGKPQTIDRHLCHGKDKEEKYKDLTALDYWWGLRELAADFDIANYENRGGDELTEKQEREIAYIQLVHYTVEVKLSGAFYQVEIMERLFSSPLDESSSLDLRVFEAKEAFDALHGDLYQAVCAISNELFMLLNRDSYTPIKVDRTKPIAMSPSDLRYWLKINKHKDYIHISDMINECDNQLDIRHHATHYGAVPVYANAATGILYLQKDFRMGDMVTKYDLGRHLKKGGLMSSLVEMSRPRAQKLCSYINDIYRYIYLSDIFEEFLEERHLSIKKSYIPYWIE
;
A
#
# COMPACT_ATOMS: atom_id res chain seq x y z
N MET A 1 -28.85 6.84 -5.33
CA MET A 1 -27.83 5.88 -5.80
C MET A 1 -28.50 4.52 -5.90
N GLY A 2 -28.47 3.89 -7.07
CA GLY A 2 -29.09 2.58 -7.29
C GLY A 2 -28.38 1.50 -6.49
N LYS A 3 -29.12 0.54 -5.94
CA LYS A 3 -28.53 -0.62 -5.26
C LYS A 3 -27.55 -1.31 -6.22
N PRO A 4 -26.33 -1.70 -5.76
CA PRO A 4 -25.42 -2.48 -6.58
C PRO A 4 -26.11 -3.79 -6.98
N GLN A 5 -25.96 -4.19 -8.25
CA GLN A 5 -26.40 -5.49 -8.71
C GLN A 5 -25.66 -6.59 -7.94
N THR A 6 -26.41 -7.57 -7.45
CA THR A 6 -25.87 -8.79 -6.86
C THR A 6 -25.21 -9.60 -7.98
N ILE A 7 -23.89 -9.77 -7.91
CA ILE A 7 -23.12 -10.54 -8.90
C ILE A 7 -23.22 -12.02 -8.52
N ASP A 8 -23.82 -12.82 -9.41
CA ASP A 8 -23.85 -14.28 -9.31
C ASP A 8 -22.52 -14.85 -9.83
N ARG A 9 -21.81 -15.56 -8.95
CA ARG A 9 -20.43 -16.01 -9.12
C ARG A 9 -20.30 -17.28 -9.95
N HIS A 10 -21.39 -17.97 -10.25
CA HIS A 10 -21.36 -19.25 -10.98
C HIS A 10 -21.13 -19.13 -12.50
N LEU A 11 -20.82 -17.93 -13.01
CA LEU A 11 -20.84 -17.62 -14.45
C LEU A 11 -19.53 -17.03 -15.01
N CYS A 12 -18.39 -17.07 -14.31
CA CYS A 12 -17.15 -16.43 -14.79
C CYS A 12 -16.04 -17.45 -15.09
N HIS A 13 -15.54 -17.48 -16.32
CA HIS A 13 -14.52 -18.44 -16.80
C HIS A 13 -13.18 -17.76 -17.13
N GLY A 14 -12.09 -18.54 -17.17
CA GLY A 14 -10.67 -18.10 -17.10
C GLY A 14 -10.14 -17.04 -18.08
N LYS A 15 -10.84 -16.68 -19.16
CA LYS A 15 -10.48 -15.50 -19.98
C LYS A 15 -11.08 -14.19 -19.43
N ASP A 16 -12.22 -14.28 -18.76
CA ASP A 16 -12.83 -13.18 -18.01
C ASP A 16 -12.03 -12.84 -16.75
N LYS A 17 -11.22 -13.79 -16.23
CA LYS A 17 -10.29 -13.57 -15.11
C LYS A 17 -9.23 -12.52 -15.49
N GLU A 18 -8.60 -12.58 -16.66
CA GLU A 18 -7.62 -11.55 -17.10
C GLU A 18 -8.26 -10.21 -17.49
N GLU A 19 -9.49 -10.18 -18.01
CA GLU A 19 -10.19 -8.93 -18.36
C GLU A 19 -10.82 -8.23 -17.16
N LYS A 20 -11.33 -8.94 -16.15
CA LYS A 20 -11.93 -8.32 -14.96
C LYS A 20 -10.94 -7.63 -14.03
N TYR A 21 -9.67 -8.05 -14.02
CA TYR A 21 -8.63 -7.41 -13.22
C TYR A 21 -7.96 -6.21 -13.91
N LYS A 22 -8.34 -5.89 -15.16
CA LYS A 22 -7.82 -4.71 -15.87
C LYS A 22 -8.34 -3.38 -15.30
N ASP A 23 -9.55 -3.40 -14.72
CA ASP A 23 -10.29 -2.18 -14.35
C ASP A 23 -10.60 -2.10 -12.84
N LEU A 24 -9.83 -2.77 -11.98
CA LEU A 24 -9.95 -2.60 -10.53
C LEU A 24 -9.55 -1.17 -10.12
N THR A 25 -10.50 -0.25 -10.25
CA THR A 25 -10.46 1.04 -9.57
C THR A 25 -10.65 0.81 -8.07
N ALA A 26 -10.16 1.75 -7.26
CA ALA A 26 -9.89 1.60 -5.84
C ALA A 26 -10.99 0.92 -4.98
N LEU A 27 -12.27 0.93 -5.36
CA LEU A 27 -13.36 0.31 -4.60
C LEU A 27 -13.47 -1.22 -4.80
N ASP A 28 -13.27 -1.73 -6.02
CA ASP A 28 -13.34 -3.18 -6.30
C ASP A 28 -12.13 -3.92 -5.70
N TYR A 29 -11.05 -3.19 -5.45
CA TYR A 29 -9.85 -3.65 -4.78
C TYR A 29 -10.10 -4.11 -3.33
N TRP A 30 -11.03 -3.46 -2.61
CA TRP A 30 -11.21 -3.68 -1.16
C TRP A 30 -11.99 -4.97 -0.89
N TRP A 31 -12.97 -5.29 -1.74
CA TRP A 31 -13.71 -6.54 -1.64
C TRP A 31 -12.88 -7.75 -2.10
N GLY A 32 -11.97 -7.57 -3.05
CA GLY A 32 -11.01 -8.60 -3.44
C GLY A 32 -10.12 -9.01 -2.26
N LEU A 33 -9.44 -8.07 -1.61
CA LEU A 33 -8.54 -8.38 -0.47
C LEU A 33 -9.26 -9.05 0.70
N ARG A 34 -10.51 -8.68 0.98
CA ARG A 34 -11.26 -9.30 2.08
C ARG A 34 -11.58 -10.78 1.84
N GLU A 35 -11.83 -11.14 0.59
CA GLU A 35 -12.03 -12.54 0.19
C GLU A 35 -10.73 -13.32 0.19
N LEU A 36 -9.62 -12.67 -0.19
CA LEU A 36 -8.27 -13.24 -0.09
C LEU A 36 -7.82 -13.46 1.36
N ALA A 37 -8.21 -12.57 2.29
CA ALA A 37 -7.95 -12.75 3.72
C ALA A 37 -8.72 -13.95 4.31
N ALA A 38 -9.85 -14.34 3.70
CA ALA A 38 -10.62 -15.49 4.14
C ALA A 38 -9.88 -16.80 3.89
N ASP A 39 -8.97 -16.85 2.91
CA ASP A 39 -8.11 -18.01 2.71
C ASP A 39 -7.21 -18.27 3.90
N PHE A 40 -6.81 -17.23 4.62
CA PHE A 40 -6.00 -17.33 5.84
C PHE A 40 -6.86 -17.45 7.11
N ASP A 41 -8.15 -17.77 7.01
CA ASP A 41 -8.95 -18.10 8.19
C ASP A 41 -8.49 -19.43 8.79
N ILE A 42 -8.09 -19.41 10.06
CA ILE A 42 -7.65 -20.57 10.84
C ILE A 42 -8.65 -21.73 10.71
N ALA A 43 -9.95 -21.44 10.63
CA ALA A 43 -11.01 -22.43 10.50
C ALA A 43 -10.89 -23.30 9.23
N ASN A 44 -10.18 -22.83 8.20
CA ASN A 44 -9.98 -23.53 6.93
C ASN A 44 -8.81 -24.52 6.94
N TYR A 45 -8.00 -24.54 8.01
CA TYR A 45 -6.80 -25.35 8.11
C TYR A 45 -6.91 -26.47 9.13
N GLU A 46 -6.15 -27.53 8.89
CA GLU A 46 -5.89 -28.64 9.80
C GLU A 46 -4.41 -29.01 9.75
N ASN A 47 -3.92 -29.75 10.73
CA ASN A 47 -2.58 -30.33 10.65
C ASN A 47 -2.56 -31.40 9.53
N ARG A 48 -1.41 -31.66 8.91
CA ARG A 48 -1.24 -32.66 7.84
C ARG A 48 -1.76 -34.06 8.18
N GLY A 49 -1.89 -34.38 9.47
CA GLY A 49 -2.50 -35.63 9.97
C GLY A 49 -4.04 -35.65 9.97
N GLY A 50 -4.71 -34.52 9.72
CA GLY A 50 -6.16 -34.32 9.90
C GLY A 50 -6.56 -33.93 11.34
N ASP A 51 -5.59 -33.68 12.21
CA ASP A 51 -5.80 -33.29 13.61
C ASP A 51 -5.90 -31.76 13.78
N GLU A 52 -6.25 -31.32 15.00
CA GLU A 52 -6.24 -29.90 15.38
C GLU A 52 -4.87 -29.25 15.19
N LEU A 53 -4.89 -27.95 14.91
CA LEU A 53 -3.69 -27.15 14.76
C LEU A 53 -2.96 -27.00 16.09
N THR A 54 -1.64 -26.93 16.03
CA THR A 54 -0.82 -26.53 17.18
C THR A 54 -0.96 -25.02 17.42
N GLU A 55 -0.75 -24.56 18.65
CA GLU A 55 -0.79 -23.12 19.00
C GLU A 55 0.16 -22.27 18.13
N LYS A 56 1.31 -22.85 17.72
CA LYS A 56 2.24 -22.19 16.80
C LYS A 56 1.60 -21.99 15.41
N GLN A 57 1.01 -23.04 14.85
CA GLN A 57 0.36 -23.01 13.54
C GLN A 57 -0.81 -22.02 13.51
N GLU A 58 -1.66 -22.04 14.54
CA GLU A 58 -2.77 -21.09 14.66
C GLU A 58 -2.28 -19.64 14.68
N ARG A 59 -1.23 -19.35 15.46
CA ARG A 59 -0.65 -18.00 15.55
C ARG A 59 -0.04 -17.54 14.23
N GLU A 60 0.63 -18.44 13.50
CA GLU A 60 1.23 -18.12 12.21
C GLU A 60 0.16 -17.78 11.16
N ILE A 61 -0.90 -18.60 11.05
CA ILE A 61 -2.03 -18.35 10.15
C ILE A 61 -2.77 -17.07 10.54
N ALA A 62 -3.10 -16.91 11.82
CA ALA A 62 -3.78 -15.72 12.34
C ALA A 62 -2.99 -14.43 12.06
N TYR A 63 -1.66 -14.50 12.19
CA TYR A 63 -0.80 -13.36 11.91
C TYR A 63 -0.78 -13.02 10.42
N ILE A 64 -0.70 -14.01 9.53
CA ILE A 64 -0.79 -13.79 8.08
C ILE A 64 -2.14 -13.13 7.73
N GLN A 65 -3.24 -13.65 8.28
CA GLN A 65 -4.56 -13.06 8.11
C GLN A 65 -4.63 -11.61 8.60
N LEU A 66 -4.05 -11.32 9.76
CA LEU A 66 -4.01 -9.96 10.33
C LEU A 66 -3.23 -8.99 9.45
N VAL A 67 -2.05 -9.38 8.94
CA VAL A 67 -1.26 -8.49 8.08
C VAL A 67 -1.97 -8.28 6.74
N HIS A 68 -2.66 -9.29 6.21
CA HIS A 68 -3.49 -9.14 5.01
C HIS A 68 -4.60 -8.10 5.22
N TYR A 69 -5.37 -8.20 6.32
CA TYR A 69 -6.37 -7.18 6.68
C TYR A 69 -5.75 -5.81 6.91
N THR A 70 -4.52 -5.75 7.42
CA THR A 70 -3.82 -4.48 7.62
C THR A 70 -3.57 -3.79 6.29
N VAL A 71 -3.23 -4.52 5.22
CA VAL A 71 -3.06 -3.95 3.87
C VAL A 71 -4.37 -3.32 3.38
N GLU A 72 -5.49 -4.02 3.51
CA GLU A 72 -6.82 -3.50 3.15
C GLU A 72 -7.12 -2.20 3.91
N VAL A 73 -7.04 -2.23 5.25
CA VAL A 73 -7.36 -1.08 6.11
C VAL A 73 -6.44 0.10 5.81
N LYS A 74 -5.17 -0.15 5.51
CA LYS A 74 -4.19 0.92 5.27
C LYS A 74 -4.33 1.55 3.90
N LEU A 75 -4.54 0.77 2.85
CA LEU A 75 -4.86 1.33 1.54
C LEU A 75 -6.20 2.08 1.60
N SER A 76 -7.14 1.60 2.40
CA SER A 76 -8.40 2.29 2.67
C SER A 76 -8.22 3.66 3.31
N GLY A 77 -7.41 3.71 4.37
CA GLY A 77 -7.00 4.95 5.02
C GLY A 77 -6.33 5.91 4.04
N ALA A 78 -5.43 5.42 3.19
CA ALA A 78 -4.76 6.22 2.17
C ALA A 78 -5.76 6.90 1.22
N PHE A 79 -6.75 6.18 0.66
CA PHE A 79 -7.75 6.82 -0.21
C PHE A 79 -8.62 7.84 0.54
N TYR A 80 -8.99 7.56 1.78
CA TYR A 80 -9.69 8.52 2.63
C TYR A 80 -8.85 9.80 2.87
N GLN A 81 -7.54 9.67 3.07
CA GLN A 81 -6.65 10.84 3.17
C GLN A 81 -6.54 11.61 1.85
N VAL A 82 -6.53 10.93 0.70
CA VAL A 82 -6.58 11.59 -0.62
C VAL A 82 -7.85 12.44 -0.77
N GLU A 83 -9.01 11.93 -0.35
CA GLU A 83 -10.27 12.69 -0.38
C GLU A 83 -10.24 13.90 0.58
N ILE A 84 -9.67 13.73 1.78
CA ILE A 84 -9.46 14.85 2.71
C ILE A 84 -8.57 15.91 2.07
N MET A 85 -7.44 15.49 1.48
CA MET A 85 -6.54 16.38 0.78
C MET A 85 -7.28 17.12 -0.35
N GLU A 86 -8.01 16.42 -1.21
CA GLU A 86 -8.82 17.05 -2.27
C GLU A 86 -9.78 18.12 -1.75
N ARG A 87 -10.47 17.85 -0.64
CA ARG A 87 -11.35 18.83 0.00
C ARG A 87 -10.58 20.05 0.53
N LEU A 88 -9.43 19.82 1.17
CA LEU A 88 -8.59 20.89 1.71
C LEU A 88 -7.97 21.76 0.60
N PHE A 89 -7.57 21.16 -0.51
CA PHE A 89 -6.87 21.82 -1.60
C PHE A 89 -7.78 22.39 -2.68
N SER A 90 -9.06 21.98 -2.75
CA SER A 90 -10.04 22.53 -3.70
C SER A 90 -10.63 23.88 -3.28
N SER A 91 -10.47 24.28 -2.01
CA SER A 91 -11.02 25.53 -1.48
C SER A 91 -9.97 26.65 -1.50
N PRO A 92 -10.21 27.78 -2.19
CA PRO A 92 -9.31 28.93 -2.11
C PRO A 92 -9.29 29.50 -0.68
N LEU A 93 -8.16 30.06 -0.28
CA LEU A 93 -8.04 30.77 0.99
C LEU A 93 -8.85 32.07 0.91
N ASP A 94 -9.82 32.23 1.80
CA ASP A 94 -10.57 33.48 1.98
C ASP A 94 -10.13 34.24 3.23
N GLU A 95 -10.63 35.46 3.43
CA GLU A 95 -10.29 36.30 4.58
C GLU A 95 -10.73 35.71 5.94
N SER A 96 -11.59 34.68 5.93
CA SER A 96 -12.04 33.97 7.13
C SER A 96 -11.17 32.75 7.48
N SER A 97 -10.25 32.38 6.59
CA SER A 97 -9.40 31.21 6.71
C SER A 97 -8.08 31.52 7.42
N SER A 98 -7.75 30.78 8.48
CA SER A 98 -6.40 30.80 9.05
C SER A 98 -5.45 30.01 8.15
N LEU A 99 -4.46 30.72 7.58
CA LEU A 99 -3.41 30.10 6.76
C LEU A 99 -2.64 29.03 7.55
N ASP A 100 -2.28 29.30 8.81
CA ASP A 100 -1.52 28.37 9.64
C ASP A 100 -2.29 27.07 9.90
N LEU A 101 -3.58 27.17 10.22
CA LEU A 101 -4.44 26.00 10.43
C LEU A 101 -4.56 25.18 9.15
N ARG A 102 -4.75 25.84 8.00
CA ARG A 102 -4.82 25.15 6.71
C ARG A 102 -3.52 24.41 6.43
N VAL A 103 -2.37 25.08 6.54
CA VAL A 103 -1.03 24.48 6.33
C VAL A 103 -0.83 23.25 7.21
N PHE A 104 -1.24 23.34 8.48
CA PHE A 104 -1.19 22.22 9.40
C PHE A 104 -2.08 21.05 8.97
N GLU A 105 -3.35 21.29 8.64
CA GLU A 105 -4.29 20.26 8.19
C GLU A 105 -3.79 19.52 6.94
N ALA A 106 -3.24 20.24 5.96
CA ALA A 106 -2.72 19.63 4.74
C ALA A 106 -1.47 18.79 4.98
N LYS A 107 -0.56 19.26 5.86
CA LYS A 107 0.61 18.49 6.27
C LYS A 107 0.18 17.19 6.96
N GLU A 108 -0.73 17.27 7.91
CA GLU A 108 -1.20 16.07 8.64
C GLU A 108 -1.90 15.08 7.72
N ALA A 109 -2.75 15.55 6.78
CA ALA A 109 -3.39 14.67 5.80
C ALA A 109 -2.36 14.01 4.86
N PHE A 110 -1.34 14.76 4.41
CA PHE A 110 -0.26 14.21 3.60
C PHE A 110 0.59 13.21 4.37
N ASP A 111 0.97 13.51 5.61
CA ASP A 111 1.75 12.61 6.45
C ASP A 111 0.99 11.33 6.78
N ALA A 112 -0.33 11.44 7.02
CA ALA A 112 -1.23 10.31 7.22
C ALA A 112 -1.31 9.44 5.97
N LEU A 113 -1.50 10.04 4.79
CA LEU A 113 -1.49 9.32 3.51
C LEU A 113 -0.22 8.48 3.35
N HIS A 114 0.96 9.08 3.58
CA HIS A 114 2.23 8.38 3.42
C HIS A 114 2.47 7.35 4.51
N GLY A 115 2.00 7.62 5.72
CA GLY A 115 2.01 6.66 6.83
C GLY A 115 1.21 5.42 6.48
N ASP A 116 -0.01 5.58 5.97
CA ASP A 116 -0.89 4.49 5.57
C ASP A 116 -0.32 3.70 4.37
N LEU A 117 0.13 4.38 3.31
CA LEU A 117 0.77 3.73 2.17
C LEU A 117 2.01 2.92 2.58
N TYR A 118 2.89 3.48 3.43
CA TYR A 118 4.09 2.78 3.91
C TYR A 118 3.73 1.57 4.80
N GLN A 119 2.73 1.71 5.68
CA GLN A 119 2.28 0.63 6.54
C GLN A 119 1.70 -0.55 5.75
N ALA A 120 1.04 -0.30 4.61
CA ALA A 120 0.60 -1.35 3.70
C ALA A 120 1.79 -2.15 3.14
N VAL A 121 2.85 -1.49 2.67
CA VAL A 121 4.06 -2.17 2.16
C VAL A 121 4.79 -2.93 3.27
N CYS A 122 4.83 -2.39 4.49
CA CYS A 122 5.34 -3.11 5.66
C CYS A 122 4.52 -4.37 5.95
N ALA A 123 3.18 -4.30 5.91
CA ALA A 123 2.33 -5.46 6.16
C ALA A 123 2.58 -6.58 5.14
N ILE A 124 2.67 -6.25 3.84
CA ILE A 124 3.04 -7.22 2.78
C ILE A 124 4.44 -7.77 2.98
N SER A 125 5.38 -6.93 3.44
CA SER A 125 6.73 -7.39 3.73
C SER A 125 6.77 -8.41 4.87
N ASN A 126 5.88 -8.27 5.86
CA ASN A 126 5.70 -9.23 6.93
C ASN A 126 5.02 -10.51 6.43
N GLU A 127 4.00 -10.40 5.58
CA GLU A 127 3.33 -11.54 4.95
C GLU A 127 4.33 -12.39 4.15
N LEU A 128 5.08 -11.78 3.24
CA LEU A 128 6.14 -12.45 2.48
C LEU A 128 7.19 -13.09 3.38
N PHE A 129 7.63 -12.40 4.44
CA PHE A 129 8.57 -12.99 5.39
C PHE A 129 7.98 -14.24 6.05
N MET A 130 6.72 -14.20 6.49
CA MET A 130 6.09 -15.35 7.15
C MET A 130 5.92 -16.55 6.21
N LEU A 131 5.54 -16.29 4.96
CA LEU A 131 5.35 -17.31 3.93
C LEU A 131 6.67 -17.94 3.49
N LEU A 132 7.74 -17.15 3.42
CA LEU A 132 9.05 -17.59 2.91
C LEU A 132 10.00 -18.05 4.01
N ASN A 133 9.76 -17.74 5.29
CA ASN A 133 10.72 -18.03 6.35
C ASN A 133 10.82 -19.53 6.65
N ARG A 134 12.04 -20.04 6.60
CA ARG A 134 12.39 -21.46 6.78
C ARG A 134 13.24 -21.63 8.02
N ASP A 135 13.17 -22.82 8.65
CA ASP A 135 14.03 -23.14 9.80
C ASP A 135 15.53 -23.13 9.45
N SER A 136 15.87 -23.34 8.17
CA SER A 136 17.23 -23.28 7.64
C SER A 136 17.75 -21.87 7.42
N TYR A 137 16.88 -20.85 7.44
CA TYR A 137 17.26 -19.47 7.18
C TYR A 137 17.81 -18.78 8.43
N THR A 138 18.83 -17.94 8.18
CA THR A 138 19.45 -17.11 9.19
C THR A 138 18.45 -16.03 9.61
N PRO A 139 18.13 -15.92 10.90
CA PRO A 139 17.29 -14.86 11.41
C PRO A 139 18.00 -13.50 11.24
N ILE A 140 17.31 -12.49 10.71
CA ILE A 140 17.69 -11.09 10.96
C ILE A 140 16.76 -10.52 12.02
N LYS A 141 17.33 -9.78 12.98
CA LYS A 141 16.57 -9.11 14.05
C LYS A 141 15.61 -10.00 14.83
N VAL A 142 15.89 -11.30 14.96
CA VAL A 142 15.13 -12.15 15.87
C VAL A 142 15.66 -11.95 17.28
N ASP A 143 15.33 -10.78 17.84
CA ASP A 143 15.12 -10.72 19.27
C ASP A 143 13.85 -11.54 19.52
N ARG A 144 14.00 -12.79 19.96
CA ARG A 144 12.86 -13.69 20.27
C ARG A 144 11.91 -13.10 21.34
N THR A 145 12.29 -11.99 21.96
CA THR A 145 11.47 -11.25 22.94
C THR A 145 10.67 -10.10 22.34
N LYS A 146 10.82 -9.78 21.04
CA LYS A 146 10.12 -8.68 20.37
C LYS A 146 9.37 -9.13 19.12
N PRO A 147 8.23 -8.50 18.79
CA PRO A 147 7.56 -8.71 17.51
C PRO A 147 8.52 -8.41 16.36
N ILE A 148 8.60 -9.32 15.39
CA ILE A 148 9.32 -9.06 14.14
C ILE A 148 8.47 -8.09 13.33
N ALA A 149 8.98 -6.88 13.09
CA ALA A 149 8.38 -5.90 12.20
C ALA A 149 9.30 -5.73 10.99
N MET A 150 8.97 -6.40 9.89
CA MET A 150 9.73 -6.32 8.64
C MET A 150 9.36 -5.05 7.89
N SER A 151 10.33 -4.15 7.71
CA SER A 151 10.24 -3.13 6.67
C SER A 151 10.58 -3.72 5.29
N PRO A 152 10.23 -3.05 4.18
CA PRO A 152 10.62 -3.45 2.82
C PRO A 152 12.13 -3.68 2.67
N SER A 153 12.93 -2.80 3.28
CA SER A 153 14.39 -2.92 3.31
C SER A 153 14.89 -4.10 4.13
N ASP A 154 14.23 -4.40 5.25
CA ASP A 154 14.57 -5.56 6.07
C ASP A 154 14.28 -6.87 5.33
N LEU A 155 13.15 -6.97 4.63
CA LEU A 155 12.82 -8.15 3.81
C LEU A 155 13.87 -8.36 2.72
N ARG A 156 14.22 -7.33 1.94
CA ARG A 156 15.27 -7.43 0.91
C ARG A 156 16.61 -7.86 1.50
N TYR A 157 16.98 -7.28 2.64
CA TYR A 157 18.21 -7.64 3.32
C TYR A 157 18.19 -9.11 3.78
N TRP A 158 17.09 -9.57 4.35
CA TRP A 158 16.89 -10.96 4.76
C TRP A 158 17.03 -11.94 3.59
N LEU A 159 16.32 -11.67 2.49
CA LEU A 159 16.39 -12.49 1.27
C LEU A 159 17.83 -12.56 0.74
N LYS A 160 18.53 -11.43 0.74
CA LYS A 160 19.92 -11.32 0.29
C LYS A 160 20.87 -12.17 1.13
N ILE A 161 20.83 -12.03 2.46
CA ILE A 161 21.77 -12.76 3.32
C ILE A 161 21.51 -14.28 3.30
N ASN A 162 20.26 -14.69 3.08
CA ASN A 162 19.87 -16.08 2.96
C ASN A 162 20.02 -16.65 1.54
N LYS A 163 20.48 -15.83 0.59
CA LYS A 163 20.60 -16.21 -0.83
C LYS A 163 19.30 -16.83 -1.37
N HIS A 164 18.16 -16.26 -1.00
CA HIS A 164 16.84 -16.76 -1.38
C HIS A 164 16.69 -16.80 -2.90
N LYS A 165 16.07 -17.86 -3.44
CA LYS A 165 15.89 -18.06 -4.89
C LYS A 165 15.18 -16.86 -5.55
N ASP A 166 14.17 -16.35 -4.85
CA ASP A 166 13.32 -15.23 -5.31
C ASP A 166 13.84 -13.83 -4.94
N TYR A 167 15.08 -13.70 -4.42
CA TYR A 167 15.61 -12.41 -3.96
C TYR A 167 15.48 -11.30 -5.00
N ILE A 168 15.90 -11.56 -6.25
CA ILE A 168 15.89 -10.55 -7.31
C ILE A 168 14.44 -10.14 -7.61
N HIS A 169 13.57 -11.11 -7.83
CA HIS A 169 12.19 -10.86 -8.24
C HIS A 169 11.38 -10.12 -7.17
N ILE A 170 11.46 -10.57 -5.90
CA ILE A 170 10.78 -9.89 -4.79
C ILE A 170 11.38 -8.50 -4.56
N SER A 171 12.71 -8.35 -4.67
CA SER A 171 13.34 -7.04 -4.54
C SER A 171 12.84 -6.07 -5.60
N ASP A 172 12.64 -6.51 -6.84
CA ASP A 172 12.15 -5.66 -7.93
C ASP A 172 10.70 -5.22 -7.68
N MET A 173 9.81 -6.13 -7.28
CA MET A 173 8.42 -5.78 -6.93
C MET A 173 8.34 -4.80 -5.76
N ILE A 174 9.18 -4.98 -4.73
CA ILE A 174 9.21 -4.08 -3.58
C ILE A 174 9.83 -2.72 -3.97
N ASN A 175 10.80 -2.68 -4.89
CA ASN A 175 11.34 -1.42 -5.40
C ASN A 175 10.29 -0.61 -6.17
N GLU A 176 9.42 -1.25 -6.96
CA GLU A 176 8.30 -0.57 -7.63
C GLU A 176 7.34 0.08 -6.62
N CYS A 177 7.11 -0.57 -5.48
CA CYS A 177 6.36 0.01 -4.36
C CYS A 177 7.08 1.21 -3.74
N ASP A 178 8.37 1.08 -3.41
CA ASP A 178 9.18 2.15 -2.80
C ASP A 178 9.26 3.40 -3.70
N ASN A 179 9.31 3.22 -5.03
CA ASN A 179 9.28 4.31 -6.00
C ASN A 179 8.01 5.17 -5.90
N GLN A 180 6.89 4.59 -5.46
CA GLN A 180 5.66 5.35 -5.23
C GLN A 180 5.70 6.14 -3.90
N LEU A 181 6.45 5.66 -2.92
CA LEU A 181 6.58 6.24 -1.57
C LEU A 181 7.61 7.40 -1.48
N ASP A 182 8.51 7.53 -2.45
CA ASP A 182 9.65 8.46 -2.41
C ASP A 182 9.30 9.98 -2.48
N ILE A 183 8.03 10.32 -2.62
CA ILE A 183 7.59 11.72 -2.63
C ILE A 183 7.87 12.46 -1.29
N ARG A 184 8.07 11.71 -0.19
CA ARG A 184 8.42 12.27 1.14
C ARG A 184 9.75 13.01 1.15
N HIS A 185 10.76 12.54 0.41
CA HIS A 185 12.06 13.22 0.31
C HIS A 185 11.97 14.53 -0.49
N HIS A 186 11.01 14.61 -1.40
CA HIS A 186 10.88 15.72 -2.34
C HIS A 186 10.02 16.86 -1.82
N ALA A 187 8.99 16.56 -1.04
CA ALA A 187 8.01 17.56 -0.67
C ALA A 187 8.22 18.15 0.73
N THR A 188 9.49 18.36 1.12
CA THR A 188 9.95 19.20 2.27
C THR A 188 9.36 20.62 2.33
N HIS A 189 8.45 20.99 1.43
CA HIS A 189 7.91 22.30 1.18
C HIS A 189 6.35 22.30 1.16
N TYR A 190 5.67 21.32 1.79
CA TYR A 190 4.18 21.23 1.83
C TYR A 190 3.46 22.50 2.33
N GLY A 191 4.19 23.42 2.97
CA GLY A 191 3.71 24.74 3.41
C GLY A 191 4.41 25.92 2.74
N ALA A 192 5.14 25.72 1.64
CA ALA A 192 5.75 26.81 0.90
C ALA A 192 4.66 27.57 0.15
N VAL A 193 4.16 28.63 0.78
CA VAL A 193 3.33 29.62 0.12
C VAL A 193 4.24 30.39 -0.84
N PRO A 194 3.97 30.43 -2.16
CA PRO A 194 4.76 31.22 -3.08
C PRO A 194 4.56 32.70 -2.74
N VAL A 195 5.58 33.27 -2.10
CA VAL A 195 5.65 34.70 -1.80
C VAL A 195 6.47 35.34 -2.91
N TYR A 196 5.85 36.28 -3.62
CA TYR A 196 6.49 37.01 -4.70
C TYR A 196 6.99 38.35 -4.18
N ALA A 197 8.21 38.72 -4.54
CA ALA A 197 8.76 40.03 -4.21
C ALA A 197 8.55 40.98 -5.39
N ASN A 198 8.06 42.19 -5.12
CA ASN A 198 8.06 43.24 -6.11
C ASN A 198 9.49 43.76 -6.26
N ALA A 199 10.10 43.56 -7.42
CA ALA A 199 11.52 43.89 -7.64
C ALA A 199 11.86 45.38 -7.43
N ALA A 200 10.90 46.28 -7.60
CA ALA A 200 11.11 47.72 -7.47
C ALA A 200 10.87 48.24 -6.04
N THR A 201 9.96 47.61 -5.28
CA THR A 201 9.53 48.11 -3.96
C THR A 201 9.96 47.20 -2.80
N GLY A 202 10.39 45.97 -3.08
CA GLY A 202 10.74 44.97 -2.07
C GLY A 202 9.54 44.38 -1.31
N ILE A 203 8.32 44.83 -1.59
CA ILE A 203 7.11 44.37 -0.93
C ILE A 203 6.83 42.93 -1.35
N LEU A 204 6.58 42.07 -0.35
CA LEU A 204 6.18 40.69 -0.51
C LEU A 204 4.66 40.62 -0.70
N TYR A 205 4.20 39.91 -1.72
CA TYR A 205 2.79 39.62 -1.96
C TYR A 205 2.56 38.11 -2.06
N LEU A 206 1.48 37.67 -1.41
CA LEU A 206 0.92 36.34 -1.61
C LEU A 206 0.19 36.32 -2.96
N GLN A 207 0.32 35.22 -3.71
CA GLN A 207 -0.47 35.04 -4.91
C GLN A 207 -1.97 35.05 -4.56
N LYS A 208 -2.73 35.92 -5.22
CA LYS A 208 -4.20 35.91 -5.14
C LYS A 208 -4.70 34.55 -5.62
N ASP A 209 -5.67 33.96 -4.92
CA ASP A 209 -6.24 32.65 -5.22
C ASP A 209 -5.28 31.45 -5.08
N PHE A 210 -4.22 31.59 -4.28
CA PHE A 210 -3.33 30.46 -3.97
C PHE A 210 -4.10 29.31 -3.32
N ARG A 211 -3.96 28.11 -3.90
CA ARG A 211 -4.39 26.86 -3.28
C ARG A 211 -3.18 26.19 -2.69
N MET A 212 -3.33 25.72 -1.46
CA MET A 212 -2.27 24.93 -0.88
C MET A 212 -2.01 23.67 -1.72
N GLY A 213 -0.80 23.12 -1.66
CA GLY A 213 -0.47 21.95 -2.46
C GLY A 213 -0.32 22.21 -3.96
N ASP A 214 -0.52 23.42 -4.48
CA ASP A 214 -0.19 23.76 -5.89
C ASP A 214 1.33 23.60 -6.20
N MET A 215 2.17 23.57 -5.16
CA MET A 215 3.61 23.31 -5.26
C MET A 215 4.00 22.01 -4.56
N VAL A 216 4.46 21.02 -5.32
CA VAL A 216 5.01 19.77 -4.76
C VAL A 216 6.48 19.95 -4.36
N THR A 217 7.28 20.60 -5.21
CA THR A 217 8.68 20.90 -4.90
C THR A 217 9.13 22.28 -5.41
N LYS A 218 10.22 22.81 -4.85
CA LYS A 218 10.92 23.98 -5.41
C LYS A 218 11.42 23.75 -6.85
N TYR A 219 11.62 22.49 -7.27
CA TYR A 219 12.07 22.14 -8.60
C TYR A 219 10.95 22.25 -9.63
N ASP A 220 9.70 22.02 -9.23
CA ASP A 220 8.52 22.20 -10.08
C ASP A 220 8.26 23.67 -10.37
N LEU A 221 8.45 24.54 -9.38
CA LEU A 221 8.45 26.00 -9.59
C LEU A 221 9.53 26.42 -10.60
N GLY A 222 10.75 25.91 -10.44
CA GLY A 222 11.83 26.17 -11.38
C GLY A 222 11.55 25.68 -12.81
N ARG A 223 10.85 24.56 -12.97
CA ARG A 223 10.43 24.01 -14.27
C ARG A 223 9.28 24.81 -14.88
N HIS A 224 8.28 25.19 -14.08
CA HIS A 224 7.17 26.05 -14.48
C HIS A 224 7.67 27.41 -14.99
N LEU A 225 8.51 28.08 -14.18
CA LEU A 225 9.07 29.39 -14.53
C LEU A 225 9.96 29.36 -15.79
N LYS A 226 10.65 28.24 -16.05
CA LYS A 226 11.57 28.12 -17.20
C LYS A 226 10.93 27.58 -18.48
N LYS A 227 9.90 26.74 -18.37
CA LYS A 227 9.32 26.01 -19.53
C LYS A 227 7.84 26.32 -19.78
N GLY A 228 7.19 27.11 -18.92
CA GLY A 228 5.76 27.43 -19.05
C GLY A 228 4.82 26.23 -18.91
N GLY A 229 5.31 25.10 -18.37
CA GLY A 229 4.49 23.90 -18.17
C GLY A 229 3.54 24.04 -16.98
N LEU A 230 2.43 23.30 -16.96
CA LEU A 230 1.49 23.29 -15.84
C LEU A 230 2.18 22.79 -14.55
N MET A 231 1.93 23.48 -13.44
CA MET A 231 2.33 23.00 -12.11
C MET A 231 1.34 21.93 -11.67
N SER A 232 1.84 20.72 -11.39
CA SER A 232 1.01 19.67 -10.82
C SER A 232 0.88 19.87 -9.31
N SER A 233 -0.33 19.72 -8.79
CA SER A 233 -0.59 19.81 -7.36
C SER A 233 -0.17 18.53 -6.61
N LEU A 234 -0.04 18.65 -5.30
CA LEU A 234 0.24 17.54 -4.38
C LEU A 234 -0.80 16.44 -4.52
N VAL A 235 -2.07 16.81 -4.66
CA VAL A 235 -3.17 15.88 -4.91
C VAL A 235 -3.00 15.17 -6.25
N GLU A 236 -2.71 15.93 -7.31
CA GLU A 236 -2.51 15.39 -8.66
C GLU A 236 -1.32 14.42 -8.72
N MET A 237 -0.33 14.58 -7.85
CA MET A 237 0.78 13.64 -7.73
C MET A 237 0.48 12.47 -6.80
N SER A 238 -0.26 12.68 -5.71
CA SER A 238 -0.56 11.67 -4.68
C SER A 238 -1.57 10.62 -5.16
N ARG A 239 -2.66 11.00 -5.83
CA ARG A 239 -3.71 10.06 -6.26
C ARG A 239 -3.19 8.99 -7.25
N PRO A 240 -2.47 9.34 -8.34
CA PRO A 240 -1.93 8.34 -9.25
C PRO A 240 -0.89 7.43 -8.60
N ARG A 241 -0.13 7.94 -7.62
CA ARG A 241 0.85 7.14 -6.87
C ARG A 241 0.17 6.13 -5.95
N ALA A 242 -0.87 6.53 -5.22
CA ALA A 242 -1.66 5.62 -4.41
C ALA A 242 -2.29 4.50 -5.27
N GLN A 243 -2.83 4.85 -6.44
CA GLN A 243 -3.37 3.89 -7.41
C GLN A 243 -2.30 2.94 -7.95
N LYS A 244 -1.14 3.46 -8.35
CA LYS A 244 0.00 2.63 -8.81
C LYS A 244 0.51 1.71 -7.71
N LEU A 245 0.61 2.20 -6.47
CA LEU A 245 1.00 1.36 -5.35
C LEU A 245 0.05 0.18 -5.17
N CYS A 246 -1.27 0.42 -5.25
CA CYS A 246 -2.26 -0.65 -5.20
C CYS A 246 -2.03 -1.68 -6.32
N SER A 247 -1.77 -1.23 -7.55
CA SER A 247 -1.44 -2.11 -8.67
C SER A 247 -0.22 -2.97 -8.40
N TYR A 248 0.87 -2.39 -7.88
CA TYR A 248 2.07 -3.15 -7.57
C TYR A 248 1.91 -4.11 -6.40
N ILE A 249 1.11 -3.74 -5.40
CA ILE A 249 0.70 -4.64 -4.32
C ILE A 249 -0.08 -5.82 -4.89
N ASN A 250 -0.96 -5.61 -5.88
CA ASN A 250 -1.65 -6.71 -6.55
C ASN A 250 -0.69 -7.63 -7.29
N ASP A 251 0.35 -7.10 -7.93
CA ASP A 251 1.35 -7.94 -8.57
C ASP A 251 2.07 -8.85 -7.54
N ILE A 252 2.32 -8.34 -6.33
CA ILE A 252 2.85 -9.15 -5.22
C ILE A 252 1.85 -10.24 -4.79
N TYR A 253 0.57 -9.90 -4.62
CA TYR A 253 -0.43 -10.91 -4.27
C TYR A 253 -0.58 -11.97 -5.36
N ARG A 254 -0.65 -11.56 -6.62
CA ARG A 254 -0.64 -12.49 -7.76
C ARG A 254 0.58 -13.40 -7.71
N TYR A 255 1.74 -12.87 -7.38
CA TYR A 255 2.93 -13.69 -7.21
C TYR A 255 2.81 -14.70 -6.06
N ILE A 256 2.30 -14.28 -4.88
CA ILE A 256 2.06 -15.18 -3.74
C ILE A 256 1.14 -16.35 -4.14
N TYR A 257 0.04 -16.06 -4.83
CA TYR A 257 -1.02 -17.03 -5.12
C TYR A 257 -0.83 -17.83 -6.42
N LEU A 258 -0.01 -17.36 -7.37
CA LEU A 258 0.27 -18.06 -8.63
C LEU A 258 1.61 -18.80 -8.62
N SER A 259 2.42 -18.63 -7.57
CA SER A 259 3.66 -19.37 -7.36
C SER A 259 3.46 -20.55 -6.40
N ASP A 260 4.54 -21.26 -6.08
CA ASP A 260 4.57 -22.36 -5.12
C ASP A 260 4.74 -21.88 -3.67
N ILE A 261 4.78 -20.56 -3.41
CA ILE A 261 5.10 -19.99 -2.09
C ILE A 261 4.13 -20.48 -1.02
N PHE A 262 2.85 -20.48 -1.32
CA PHE A 262 1.82 -20.85 -0.36
C PHE A 262 1.81 -22.36 -0.12
N GLU A 263 1.94 -23.17 -1.17
CA GLU A 263 2.06 -24.63 -1.09
C GLU A 263 3.30 -25.06 -0.30
N GLU A 264 4.46 -24.44 -0.56
CA GLU A 264 5.69 -24.67 0.20
C GLU A 264 5.51 -24.30 1.69
N PHE A 265 4.85 -23.16 1.97
CA PHE A 265 4.54 -22.76 3.34
C PHE A 265 3.70 -23.82 4.07
N LEU A 266 2.65 -24.33 3.43
CA LEU A 266 1.81 -25.37 4.02
C LEU A 266 2.59 -26.66 4.28
N GLU A 267 3.39 -27.11 3.31
CA GLU A 267 4.17 -28.34 3.44
C GLU A 267 5.12 -28.31 4.64
N GLU A 268 5.84 -27.21 4.80
CA GLU A 268 6.83 -27.03 5.84
C GLU A 268 6.25 -26.79 7.22
N ARG A 269 5.11 -26.11 7.28
CA ARG A 269 4.37 -25.93 8.53
C ARG A 269 3.51 -27.13 8.87
N HIS A 270 3.54 -28.18 8.05
CA HIS A 270 2.72 -29.39 8.21
C HIS A 270 1.24 -29.05 8.32
N LEU A 271 0.79 -28.15 7.45
CA LEU A 271 -0.58 -27.70 7.32
C LEU A 271 -1.24 -28.38 6.12
N SER A 272 -2.55 -28.58 6.20
CA SER A 272 -3.40 -28.90 5.07
C SER A 272 -4.68 -28.07 5.12
N ILE A 273 -5.21 -27.79 3.94
CA ILE A 273 -6.51 -27.14 3.81
C ILE A 273 -7.59 -28.21 3.98
N LYS A 274 -8.60 -27.92 4.80
CA LYS A 274 -9.74 -28.81 4.99
C LYS A 274 -10.44 -29.06 3.66
N LYS A 275 -10.82 -30.31 3.41
CA LYS A 275 -11.58 -30.69 2.19
C LYS A 275 -12.89 -29.94 2.00
N SER A 276 -13.48 -29.42 3.09
CA SER A 276 -14.70 -28.62 3.06
C SER A 276 -14.48 -27.18 2.57
N TYR A 277 -13.22 -26.72 2.52
CA TYR A 277 -12.84 -25.43 2.02
C TYR A 277 -12.26 -25.59 0.61
N ILE A 278 -12.78 -24.80 -0.32
CA ILE A 278 -12.24 -24.70 -1.68
C ILE A 278 -11.56 -23.34 -1.75
N PRO A 279 -10.21 -23.28 -1.76
CA PRO A 279 -9.51 -22.02 -1.92
C PRO A 279 -9.86 -21.38 -3.24
N TYR A 280 -9.96 -20.06 -3.27
CA TYR A 280 -10.46 -19.36 -4.46
C TYR A 280 -9.57 -19.52 -5.70
N TRP A 281 -8.30 -19.94 -5.53
CA TRP A 281 -7.36 -20.16 -6.64
C TRP A 281 -7.40 -21.57 -7.26
N ILE A 282 -8.05 -22.53 -6.59
CA ILE A 282 -8.17 -23.91 -7.07
C ILE A 282 -9.52 -24.05 -7.81
N GLU A 283 -9.55 -23.61 -9.07
CA GLU A 283 -10.59 -23.99 -10.04
C GLU A 283 -9.98 -24.60 -11.30
#